data_AF-A0A8J7F3N0-F1
#
_entry.id   AF-A0A8J7F3N0-F1
#
_cell.length_a   1.000
_cell.length_b   1.000
_cell.length_c   1.000
_cell.angle_alpha   90.00
_cell.angle_beta   90.00
_cell.angle_gamma   90.00
#
_symmetry.space_group_name_H-M   'P 1'
#
loop_
_entity.id
_entity.type
_entity.pdbx_description
1 polymer ?
#
loop_
_entity_poly.entity_id
_entity_poly.type
_entity_poly.pdbx_seq_one_letter_code
_entity_poly.pdbx_strand_id
1 'polypeptide(L)'
;MAQTVIRWNLNELMAKHRIKGKDLAEFLKVRPATITGLRNSVVMPRIDGDRLEEVLAALNALALPETKTQEIGLTDLLEWQREGQSNA
;
A
#
# COMPACT_ATOMS: atom_id res chain seq x y z
N MET A 1 -25.59 9.02 1.29
CA MET A 1 -25.44 7.83 0.44
C MET A 1 -24.23 7.07 0.96
N ALA A 2 -24.34 5.78 1.27
CA ALA A 2 -23.18 5.01 1.72
C ALA A 2 -22.27 4.76 0.51
N GLN A 3 -21.13 5.45 0.45
CA GLN A 3 -20.13 5.17 -0.58
C GLN A 3 -19.31 3.97 -0.13
N THR A 4 -19.08 3.02 -1.03
CA THR A 4 -18.20 1.89 -0.73
C THR A 4 -16.92 2.08 -1.50
N VAL A 5 -15.78 2.01 -0.80
CA VAL A 5 -14.45 2.26 -1.37
C VAL A 5 -13.49 1.14 -0.98
N ILE A 6 -12.51 0.91 -1.83
CA ILE A 6 -11.35 0.09 -1.50
C ILE A 6 -10.32 1.05 -0.92
N ARG A 7 -10.09 0.97 0.40
CA ARG A 7 -9.04 1.70 1.09
C ARG A 7 -7.68 1.19 0.62
N TRP A 8 -6.77 2.12 0.41
CA TRP A 8 -5.39 1.86 0.05
C TRP A 8 -4.48 2.03 1.26
N ASN A 9 -3.86 0.95 1.72
CA ASN A 9 -3.14 0.94 2.99
C ASN A 9 -1.61 1.03 2.87
N LEU A 10 -1.11 1.51 1.74
CA LEU A 10 0.33 1.50 1.47
C LEU A 10 1.14 2.27 2.52
N ASN A 11 0.64 3.42 2.99
CA ASN A 11 1.36 4.24 3.97
C ASN A 11 1.59 3.51 5.29
N GLU A 12 0.54 2.92 5.84
CA GLU A 12 0.61 2.22 7.12
C GLU A 12 1.48 0.97 6.99
N LEU A 13 1.36 0.23 5.88
CA LEU A 13 2.21 -0.93 5.62
C LEU A 13 3.68 -0.55 5.54
N MET A 14 4.01 0.51 4.79
CA MET A 14 5.39 0.98 4.70
C MET A 14 5.93 1.39 6.07
N ALA A 15 5.15 2.08 6.89
CA ALA A 15 5.54 2.46 8.23
C ALA A 15 5.75 1.23 9.15
N LYS A 16 4.80 0.29 9.13
CA LYS A 16 4.84 -0.96 9.91
C LYS A 16 6.08 -1.80 9.58
N HIS A 17 6.42 -1.90 8.30
CA HIS A 17 7.54 -2.71 7.81
C HIS A 17 8.86 -1.92 7.63
N ARG A 18 8.88 -0.65 8.07
CA ARG A 18 10.01 0.29 7.96
C ARG A 18 10.56 0.46 6.54
N ILE A 19 9.69 0.37 5.55
CA ILE A 19 10.03 0.51 4.13
C ILE A 19 10.16 1.98 3.79
N LYS A 20 11.33 2.38 3.27
CA LYS A 20 11.56 3.78 2.85
C LYS A 20 10.98 4.00 1.46
N GLY A 21 10.34 5.15 1.27
CA GLY A 21 9.76 5.51 -0.04
C GLY A 21 10.80 5.65 -1.15
N LYS A 22 12.05 6.01 -0.82
CA LYS A 22 13.15 6.03 -1.79
C LYS A 22 13.44 4.62 -2.32
N ASP A 23 13.58 3.66 -1.42
CA ASP A 23 13.92 2.27 -1.76
C ASP A 23 12.78 1.63 -2.56
N LEU A 24 11.52 1.93 -2.21
CA LEU A 24 10.36 1.50 -2.98
C LEU A 24 10.34 2.12 -4.40
N ALA A 25 10.69 3.40 -4.53
CA ALA A 25 10.75 4.07 -5.84
C ALA A 25 11.84 3.44 -6.73
N GLU A 26 13.00 3.14 -6.14
CA GLU A 26 14.13 2.50 -6.83
C GLU A 26 13.78 1.08 -7.28
N PHE A 27 13.20 0.26 -6.40
CA PHE A 27 12.78 -1.10 -6.73
C PHE A 27 11.77 -1.11 -7.88
N LEU A 28 10.77 -0.23 -7.82
CA LEU A 28 9.72 -0.13 -8.83
C LEU A 28 10.13 0.69 -10.07
N LYS A 29 11.37 1.17 -10.13
CA LYS A 29 11.93 1.99 -11.23
C LYS A 29 11.06 3.21 -11.58
N VAL A 30 10.51 3.87 -10.57
CA VAL A 30 9.68 5.08 -10.72
C VAL A 30 10.28 6.28 -10.00
N ARG A 31 9.73 7.46 -10.27
CA ARG A 31 10.14 8.69 -9.58
C ARG A 31 9.64 8.67 -8.13
N PRO A 32 10.38 9.25 -7.16
CA PRO A 32 9.93 9.35 -5.77
C PRO A 32 8.55 10.04 -5.61
N ALA A 33 8.24 11.00 -6.49
CA ALA A 33 6.94 11.68 -6.52
C ALA A 33 5.76 10.70 -6.76
N THR A 34 5.98 9.65 -7.55
CA THR A 34 4.98 8.59 -7.78
C THR A 34 4.67 7.85 -6.48
N ILE A 35 5.69 7.49 -5.71
CA ILE A 35 5.51 6.83 -4.41
C ILE A 35 4.82 7.75 -3.40
N THR A 36 5.17 9.04 -3.38
CA THR A 36 4.47 10.04 -2.55
C THR A 36 2.97 10.09 -2.88
N GLY A 37 2.61 10.10 -4.17
CA GLY A 37 1.21 10.07 -4.60
C GLY A 37 0.48 8.79 -4.18
N LEU A 38 1.11 7.62 -4.38
CA LEU A 38 0.54 6.34 -3.97
C LEU A 38 0.34 6.28 -2.45
N ARG A 39 1.32 6.74 -1.67
CA ARG A 39 1.26 6.69 -0.20
C ARG A 39 0.18 7.62 0.37
N ASN A 40 -0.03 8.77 -0.24
CA ASN A 40 -0.99 9.76 0.23
C ASN A 40 -2.42 9.47 -0.25
N SER A 41 -2.61 8.47 -1.12
CA SER A 41 -3.94 8.06 -1.60
C SER A 41 -4.67 7.28 -0.51
N VAL A 42 -5.89 7.70 -0.17
CA VAL A 42 -6.74 7.00 0.80
C VAL A 42 -7.54 5.87 0.14
N VAL A 43 -7.88 6.06 -1.13
CA VAL A 43 -8.61 5.09 -1.98
C VAL A 43 -7.65 4.45 -2.96
N MET A 44 -7.91 3.20 -3.34
CA MET A 44 -7.13 2.47 -4.35
C MET A 44 -6.94 3.34 -5.60
N PRO A 45 -5.67 3.68 -5.94
CA PRO A 45 -5.39 4.45 -7.15
C PRO A 45 -5.73 3.62 -8.39
N ARG A 46 -5.83 4.28 -9.55
CA ARG A 46 -6.02 3.60 -10.83
C ARG A 46 -4.72 2.85 -11.20
N ILE A 47 -4.62 1.61 -10.76
CA ILE A 47 -3.55 0.67 -11.05
C ILE A 47 -4.16 -0.66 -11.51
N ASP A 48 -3.46 -1.35 -12.40
CA ASP A 48 -3.84 -2.68 -12.87
C ASP A 48 -3.25 -3.79 -11.98
N GLY A 49 -3.55 -5.04 -12.34
CA GLY A 49 -3.08 -6.22 -11.60
C GLY A 49 -1.56 -6.36 -11.60
N ASP A 50 -0.92 -6.16 -12.74
CA ASP A 50 0.54 -6.27 -12.88
C ASP A 50 1.24 -5.26 -11.97
N ARG A 51 0.77 -4.01 -11.96
CA ARG A 51 1.35 -2.99 -11.08
C ARG A 51 1.11 -3.28 -9.60
N LEU A 52 -0.02 -3.90 -9.27
CA LEU A 52 -0.32 -4.33 -7.90
C LEU A 52 0.62 -5.46 -7.45
N GLU A 53 0.90 -6.42 -8.33
CA GLU A 53 1.85 -7.51 -8.09
C GLU A 53 3.27 -6.97 -7.87
N GLU A 54 3.73 -6.04 -8.72
CA GLU A 54 5.02 -5.38 -8.55
C GLU A 54 5.14 -4.67 -7.19
N VAL A 55 4.08 -3.97 -6.76
CA VAL A 55 4.05 -3.31 -5.45
C VAL A 55 4.15 -4.36 -4.34
N LEU A 56 3.38 -5.44 -4.39
CA LEU A 56 3.45 -6.51 -3.38
C LEU A 56 4.83 -7.17 -3.33
N ALA A 57 5.43 -7.45 -4.48
CA ALA A 57 6.78 -8.00 -4.58
C ALA A 57 7.81 -7.05 -3.95
N ALA A 58 7.72 -5.76 -4.26
CA ALA A 58 8.60 -4.75 -3.69
C ALA A 58 8.43 -4.63 -2.17
N LEU A 59 7.20 -4.63 -1.67
CA LEU A 59 6.92 -4.59 -0.24
C LEU A 59 7.52 -5.80 0.48
N ASN A 60 7.33 -7.00 -0.08
CA ASN A 60 7.86 -8.23 0.50
C ASN A 60 9.38 -8.32 0.48
N ALA A 61 10.03 -7.73 -0.52
CA ALA A 61 11.48 -7.69 -0.66
C ALA A 61 12.15 -6.64 0.26
N LEU A 62 11.50 -5.51 0.48
CA LEU A 62 12.04 -4.38 1.25
C LEU A 62 11.67 -4.40 2.73
N ALA A 63 10.63 -5.16 3.11
CA ALA A 63 10.23 -5.30 4.51
C ALA A 63 11.36 -5.90 5.35
N LEU A 64 11.59 -5.31 6.53
CA LEU A 64 12.58 -5.86 7.46
C LEU A 64 12.14 -7.23 7.97
N PRO A 65 13.04 -8.23 8.04
CA PRO A 65 12.69 -9.59 8.46
C PRO A 65 11.99 -9.64 9.83
N GLU A 66 12.40 -8.81 10.78
CA GLU A 66 11.81 -8.75 12.13
C GLU A 66 10.38 -8.19 12.16
N THR A 67 9.97 -7.45 11.12
CA THR A 67 8.62 -6.89 11.00
C THR A 67 7.68 -7.80 10.20
N LYS A 68 8.24 -8.80 9.52
CA LYS A 68 7.56 -9.63 8.54
C LYS A 68 7.34 -11.04 9.11
N THR A 69 6.32 -11.18 9.96
CA THR A 69 5.90 -12.50 10.50
C THR A 69 5.30 -13.39 9.42
N GLN A 70 4.72 -12.79 8.38
CA GLN A 70 4.12 -13.45 7.22
C GLN A 70 4.32 -12.59 5.97
N GLU A 71 4.07 -13.15 4.79
CA GLU A 71 4.09 -12.38 3.54
C GLU A 71 3.02 -11.28 3.54
N ILE A 72 3.39 -10.13 2.98
CA ILE A 72 2.48 -9.00 2.80
C ILE A 72 1.62 -9.32 1.56
N GLY A 73 0.32 -9.50 1.77
CA GLY A 73 -0.63 -9.89 0.73
C GLY A 73 -1.59 -8.78 0.31
N LEU A 74 -2.49 -9.11 -0.62
CA LEU A 74 -3.52 -8.20 -1.12
C LEU A 74 -4.40 -7.61 -0.01
N THR A 75 -4.75 -8.42 0.99
CA THR A 75 -5.62 -8.01 2.11
C THR A 75 -4.93 -7.08 3.10
N ASP A 76 -3.59 -7.07 3.12
CA ASP A 76 -2.84 -6.10 3.92
C ASP A 76 -2.85 -4.72 3.24
N LEU A 77 -2.84 -4.70 1.90
CA LEU A 77 -2.74 -3.49 1.07
C LEU A 77 -4.11 -2.89 0.73
N LEU A 78 -5.12 -3.74 0.55
CA LEU A 78 -6.48 -3.37 0.15
C LEU A 78 -7.47 -3.77 1.24
N GLU A 79 -8.25 -2.79 1.69
CA GLU A 79 -9.30 -3.01 2.69
C GLU A 79 -10.64 -2.51 2.15
N TRP A 80 -11.67 -3.34 2.22
CA TRP A 80 -13.02 -2.95 1.83
C TRP A 80 -13.67 -2.12 2.93
N GLN A 81 -14.00 -0.86 2.64
CA GLN A 81 -14.64 0.03 3.61
C GLN A 81 -16.00 0.52 3.13
N ARG A 82 -17.02 0.37 3.99
CA ARG A 82 -18.33 1.00 3.83
C ARG A 82 -18.32 2.34 4.56
N GLU A 83 -18.35 3.44 3.81
CA GLU A 83 -18.45 4.78 4.37
C GLU A 83 -19.89 5.01 4.86
N GLY A 84 -20.06 5.15 6.18
CA GLY A 84 -21.39 5.24 6.82
C GLY A 84 -21.45 4.89 8.31
N GLN A 85 -20.37 4.41 8.92
CA GLN A 85 -20.25 4.35 10.38
C GLN A 85 -19.02 5.16 10.81
N SER A 86 -19.28 6.43 11.11
CA SER A 86 -18.43 7.21 11.99
C SER A 86 -18.41 6.47 13.33
N ASN A 87 -17.27 5.87 13.69
CA ASN A 87 -17.09 5.41 15.06
C ASN A 87 -16.91 6.68 15.91
N ALA A 88 -17.98 7.03 16.62
CA ALA A 88 -17.92 7.91 17.77
C ALA A 88 -17.13 7.24 18.91
#